data_AF-A0A1H4ELB5-F1
#
_entry.id   AF-A0A1H4ELB5-F1
#
_cell.length_a   1.000
_cell.length_b   1.000
_cell.length_c   1.000
_cell.angle_alpha   90.00
_cell.angle_beta   90.00
_cell.angle_gamma   90.00
#
_symmetry.space_group_name_H-M   'P 1'
#
loop_
_entity.id
_entity.type
_entity.pdbx_description
1 polymer ?
#
loop_
_entity_poly.entity_id
_entity_poly.type
_entity_poly.pdbx_seq_one_letter_code
_entity_poly.pdbx_strand_id
1 'polypeptide(L)'
;MKKRSLVLALCLLIGMIFLLSGCGDSDGGTTSNDPTVGKWKVAGAEMMGIMVSGEEVGDFVLEFKDSGKGTATIDGSNGNFSWKREDNKVLIDMDGEKLEGSIQDDAILTCDDFMGMGLKVYFVKEGANVDMSQFKTTTFE
;
A
#
# COMPACT_ATOMS: atom_id res chain seq x y z
N MET A 1 9.52 -23.72 -5.67
CA MET A 1 8.67 -23.30 -6.80
C MET A 1 7.39 -22.55 -6.39
N LYS A 2 7.25 -22.06 -5.13
CA LYS A 2 6.01 -21.42 -4.65
C LYS A 2 6.07 -19.89 -4.52
N LYS A 3 7.24 -19.33 -4.14
CA LYS A 3 7.43 -17.88 -3.89
C LYS A 3 7.28 -17.00 -5.15
N ARG A 4 7.91 -17.40 -6.26
CA ARG A 4 7.82 -16.68 -7.56
C ARG A 4 6.42 -16.71 -8.16
N SER A 5 5.63 -17.75 -7.86
CA SER A 5 4.28 -17.88 -8.38
C SER A 5 3.28 -16.98 -7.67
N LEU A 6 3.49 -16.72 -6.37
CA LEU A 6 2.62 -15.84 -5.58
C LEU A 6 2.84 -14.37 -5.97
N VAL A 7 4.10 -13.93 -6.06
CA VAL A 7 4.44 -12.56 -6.48
C VAL A 7 3.94 -12.31 -7.91
N LEU A 8 4.21 -13.22 -8.86
CA LEU A 8 3.67 -13.08 -10.22
C LEU A 8 2.13 -13.04 -10.24
N ALA A 9 1.45 -13.87 -9.45
CA ALA A 9 -0.01 -13.88 -9.42
C ALA A 9 -0.58 -12.57 -8.85
N LEU A 10 0.03 -12.03 -7.79
CA LEU A 10 -0.38 -10.76 -7.20
C LEU A 10 -0.15 -9.60 -8.17
N CYS A 11 1.02 -9.54 -8.83
CA CYS A 11 1.33 -8.50 -9.82
C CYS A 11 0.42 -8.57 -11.06
N LEU A 12 0.06 -9.77 -11.53
CA LEU A 12 -0.85 -9.95 -12.66
C LEU A 12 -2.28 -9.50 -12.36
N LEU A 13 -2.78 -9.78 -11.15
CA LEU A 13 -4.11 -9.35 -10.72
C LEU A 13 -4.20 -7.83 -10.61
N ILE A 14 -3.21 -7.21 -9.98
CA ILE A 14 -3.17 -5.76 -9.80
C ILE A 14 -2.96 -5.04 -11.14
N GLY A 15 -2.13 -5.60 -12.03
CA GLY A 15 -1.94 -5.10 -13.39
C GLY A 15 -3.20 -5.07 -14.26
N MET A 16 -4.14 -6.02 -14.07
CA MET A 16 -5.40 -6.05 -14.83
C MET A 16 -6.38 -4.94 -14.40
N ILE A 17 -6.36 -4.53 -13.13
CA ILE A 17 -7.25 -3.49 -12.59
C ILE A 17 -6.86 -2.11 -13.17
N PHE A 18 -5.57 -1.87 -13.44
CA PHE A 18 -5.08 -0.58 -13.95
C PHE A 18 -5.44 -0.27 -15.41
N LEU A 19 -5.89 -1.24 -16.20
CA LEU A 19 -6.18 -1.07 -17.62
C LEU A 19 -7.45 -0.25 -17.92
N LEU A 20 -8.19 0.17 -16.89
CA LEU A 20 -9.43 0.96 -17.01
C LEU A 20 -9.28 2.44 -16.62
N SER A 21 -8.06 3.00 -16.68
CA SER A 21 -7.83 4.43 -16.36
C SER A 21 -8.40 5.37 -17.45
N GLY A 22 -9.71 5.60 -17.39
CA GLY A 22 -10.43 6.64 -18.13
C GLY A 22 -10.61 7.91 -17.30
N CYS A 23 -9.95 8.98 -17.73
CA CYS A 23 -10.26 10.42 -17.63
C CYS A 23 -11.17 10.94 -16.49
N GLY A 24 -10.72 11.96 -15.74
CA GLY A 24 -11.66 12.83 -15.01
C GLY A 24 -11.07 13.78 -13.97
N ASP A 25 -10.65 14.96 -14.44
CA ASP A 25 -10.70 16.27 -13.79
C ASP A 25 -9.91 16.63 -12.50
N SER A 26 -8.94 17.52 -12.74
CA SER A 26 -8.96 18.96 -12.40
C SER A 26 -9.28 19.42 -10.96
N ASP A 27 -8.36 20.28 -10.50
CA ASP A 27 -8.57 21.46 -9.64
C ASP A 27 -8.44 21.34 -8.12
N GLY A 28 -7.90 22.43 -7.54
CA GLY A 28 -8.00 22.75 -6.13
C GLY A 28 -6.78 22.45 -5.27
N GLY A 29 -5.67 23.17 -5.51
CA GLY A 29 -4.52 23.19 -4.63
C GLY A 29 -4.85 23.79 -3.26
N THR A 30 -4.94 22.91 -2.27
CA THR A 30 -4.75 23.25 -0.86
C THR A 30 -3.74 22.23 -0.33
N THR A 31 -2.54 22.68 0.02
CA THR A 31 -1.55 21.84 0.69
C THR A 31 -2.13 21.43 2.04
N SER A 32 -2.52 20.17 2.14
CA SER A 32 -2.97 19.54 3.36
C SER A 32 -1.74 19.23 4.20
N ASN A 33 -1.72 19.68 5.47
CA ASN A 33 -0.70 19.23 6.44
C ASN A 33 -1.05 17.84 7.01
N ASP A 34 -1.88 17.06 6.30
CA ASP A 34 -2.25 15.72 6.76
C ASP A 34 -1.02 14.82 6.77
N PRO A 35 -0.68 14.20 7.92
CA PRO A 35 0.51 13.38 8.04
C PRO A 35 0.47 12.09 7.19
N THR A 36 -0.66 11.75 6.56
CA THR A 36 -0.75 10.69 5.55
C THR A 36 -0.04 11.07 4.25
N VAL A 37 -0.05 12.36 3.90
CA VAL A 37 0.52 12.84 2.64
C VAL A 37 2.02 12.50 2.58
N GLY A 38 2.43 11.95 1.45
CA GLY A 38 3.78 11.46 1.22
C GLY A 38 3.83 10.06 0.61
N LYS A 39 5.05 9.57 0.40
CA LYS A 39 5.32 8.24 -0.14
C LYS A 39 5.44 7.21 0.97
N TRP A 40 4.86 6.04 0.75
CA TRP A 40 4.84 4.90 1.65
C TRP A 40 5.30 3.69 0.88
N LYS A 41 6.39 3.06 1.33
CA LYS A 41 6.99 1.90 0.67
C LYS A 41 6.65 0.64 1.43
N VAL A 42 6.38 -0.45 0.72
CA VAL A 42 6.12 -1.73 1.37
C VAL A 42 7.32 -2.13 2.23
N ALA A 43 7.03 -2.46 3.49
CA ALA A 43 8.02 -2.89 4.47
C ALA A 43 7.95 -4.41 4.70
N GLY A 44 6.76 -5.00 4.56
CA GLY A 44 6.53 -6.44 4.60
C GLY A 44 5.06 -6.80 4.45
N ALA A 45 4.79 -8.10 4.34
CA ALA A 45 3.45 -8.65 4.35
C ALA A 45 3.39 -9.93 5.19
N GLU A 46 2.33 -10.08 5.99
CA GLU A 46 2.12 -11.19 6.90
C GLU A 46 0.93 -12.03 6.42
N MET A 47 1.15 -13.34 6.34
CA MET A 47 0.12 -14.32 6.05
C MET A 47 0.21 -15.44 7.08
N MET A 48 -0.87 -15.67 7.85
CA MET A 48 -0.94 -16.74 8.86
C MET A 48 0.23 -16.71 9.86
N GLY A 49 0.65 -15.52 10.31
CA GLY A 49 1.78 -15.34 11.22
C GLY A 49 3.16 -15.48 10.57
N ILE A 50 3.22 -15.71 9.25
CA ILE A 50 4.46 -15.74 8.48
C ILE A 50 4.72 -14.35 7.90
N MET A 51 5.76 -13.68 8.40
CA MET A 51 6.22 -12.42 7.84
C MET A 51 7.06 -12.67 6.58
N VAL A 52 6.83 -11.89 5.53
CA VAL A 52 7.62 -11.80 4.30
C VAL A 52 8.12 -10.36 4.19
N SER A 53 9.43 -10.17 4.00
CA SER A 53 10.01 -8.83 3.94
C SER A 53 9.58 -8.07 2.69
N GLY A 54 9.59 -6.73 2.75
CA GLY A 54 9.25 -5.87 1.60
C GLY A 54 10.11 -6.17 0.36
N GLU A 55 11.38 -6.52 0.56
CA GLU A 55 12.28 -6.96 -0.52
C GLU A 55 11.77 -8.22 -1.25
N GLU A 56 11.13 -9.13 -0.51
CA GLU A 56 10.52 -10.34 -1.08
C GLU A 56 9.11 -10.09 -1.65
N VAL A 57 8.39 -9.07 -1.15
CA VAL A 57 7.06 -8.68 -1.65
C VAL A 57 7.15 -8.03 -3.04
N GLY A 58 8.12 -7.13 -3.25
CA GLY A 58 8.32 -6.43 -4.52
C GLY A 58 8.38 -4.90 -4.36
N ASP A 59 8.50 -4.18 -5.49
CA ASP A 59 8.50 -2.72 -5.46
C ASP A 59 7.07 -2.19 -5.46
N PHE A 60 6.54 -1.95 -4.25
CA PHE A 60 5.20 -1.41 -4.05
C PHE A 60 5.27 -0.11 -3.25
N VAL A 61 4.82 0.97 -3.89
CA VAL A 61 4.75 2.32 -3.32
C VAL A 61 3.32 2.86 -3.40
N LEU A 62 2.85 3.44 -2.30
CA LEU A 62 1.67 4.29 -2.26
C LEU A 62 2.11 5.74 -2.05
N GLU A 63 1.73 6.64 -2.94
CA GLU A 63 1.94 8.08 -2.79
C GLU A 63 0.58 8.75 -2.53
N PHE A 64 0.34 9.13 -1.28
CA PHE A 64 -0.81 9.92 -0.90
C PHE A 64 -0.52 11.39 -1.22
N LYS A 65 -1.41 11.99 -1.99
CA LYS A 65 -1.35 13.40 -2.42
C LYS A 65 -2.47 14.17 -1.75
N ASP A 66 -2.34 15.49 -1.78
CA ASP A 66 -3.36 16.41 -1.28
C ASP A 66 -4.74 16.17 -1.92
N SER A 67 -5.77 16.71 -1.26
CA SER A 67 -7.16 16.67 -1.75
C SER A 67 -7.71 15.25 -1.93
N GLY A 68 -7.24 14.28 -1.13
CA GLY A 68 -7.77 12.91 -1.11
C GLY A 68 -7.46 12.11 -2.38
N LYS A 69 -6.40 12.46 -3.11
CA LYS A 69 -5.94 11.75 -4.31
C LYS A 69 -4.63 11.01 -4.03
N GLY A 70 -4.34 9.94 -4.74
CA GLY A 70 -3.07 9.22 -4.60
C GLY A 70 -2.70 8.40 -5.82
N THR A 71 -1.48 7.88 -5.82
CA THR A 71 -0.98 6.99 -6.86
C THR A 71 -0.32 5.76 -6.25
N ALA A 72 -0.62 4.59 -6.79
CA ALA A 72 0.05 3.35 -6.47
C ALA A 72 1.06 3.02 -7.58
N THR A 73 2.24 2.53 -7.22
CA THR A 73 3.21 1.96 -8.16
C THR A 73 3.55 0.55 -7.71
N ILE A 74 3.34 -0.42 -8.59
CA ILE A 74 3.63 -1.83 -8.36
C ILE A 74 4.46 -2.35 -9.53
N ASP A 75 5.71 -2.72 -9.25
CA ASP A 75 6.68 -3.19 -10.25
C ASP A 75 6.74 -2.30 -11.51
N GLY A 76 6.71 -0.99 -11.31
CA GLY A 76 6.75 0.02 -12.37
C GLY A 76 5.42 0.28 -13.10
N SER A 77 4.34 -0.41 -12.74
CA SER A 77 2.98 -0.10 -13.21
C SER A 77 2.31 0.89 -12.27
N ASN A 78 1.69 1.93 -12.82
CA ASN A 78 1.07 2.99 -12.02
C ASN A 78 -0.46 2.91 -12.06
N GLY A 79 -1.07 3.08 -10.90
CA GLY A 79 -2.50 3.27 -10.72
C GLY A 79 -2.81 4.54 -9.95
N ASN A 80 -4.05 4.99 -10.03
CA ASN A 80 -4.57 6.07 -9.23
C ASN A 80 -5.54 5.52 -8.18
N PHE A 81 -5.71 6.25 -7.09
CA PHE A 81 -6.69 5.95 -6.07
C PHE A 81 -7.19 7.24 -5.42
N SER A 82 -8.38 7.19 -4.83
CA SER A 82 -8.83 8.23 -3.90
C SER A 82 -8.71 7.75 -2.47
N TRP A 83 -8.59 8.66 -1.52
CA TRP A 83 -8.45 8.31 -0.12
C TRP A 83 -9.09 9.33 0.82
N LYS A 84 -9.41 8.86 2.02
CA LYS A 84 -9.90 9.69 3.13
C LYS A 84 -9.27 9.21 4.43
N ARG A 85 -8.84 10.14 5.29
CA ARG A 85 -8.41 9.83 6.66
C ARG A 85 -9.54 10.11 7.65
N GLU A 86 -9.70 9.19 8.59
CA GLU A 86 -10.58 9.31 9.75
C GLU A 86 -9.76 8.91 10.98
N ASP A 87 -9.26 9.90 11.73
CA ASP A 87 -8.34 9.73 12.86
C ASP A 87 -7.06 8.95 12.48
N ASN A 88 -6.94 7.71 12.94
CA ASN A 88 -5.84 6.81 12.61
C ASN A 88 -6.18 5.83 11.49
N LYS A 89 -7.38 5.90 10.90
CA LYS A 89 -7.80 5.07 9.78
C LYS A 89 -7.65 5.81 8.47
N VAL A 90 -7.30 5.08 7.42
CA VAL A 90 -7.32 5.56 6.04
C VAL A 90 -8.18 4.62 5.20
N LEU A 91 -9.13 5.19 4.48
CA LEU A 91 -9.94 4.50 3.50
C LEU A 91 -9.35 4.81 2.13
N ILE A 92 -8.95 3.79 1.39
CA ILE A 92 -8.41 3.88 0.04
C ILE A 92 -9.43 3.26 -0.91
N ASP A 93 -9.77 3.96 -1.98
CA ASP A 93 -10.69 3.50 -3.02
C ASP A 93 -9.94 3.45 -4.36
N MET A 94 -9.74 2.23 -4.84
CA MET A 94 -9.13 1.90 -6.13
C MET A 94 -10.26 1.49 -7.08
N ASP A 95 -10.88 2.47 -7.74
CA ASP A 95 -11.96 2.25 -8.72
C ASP A 95 -13.11 1.35 -8.22
N GLY A 96 -13.56 1.59 -6.98
CA GLY A 96 -14.66 0.89 -6.33
C GLY A 96 -14.23 -0.26 -5.42
N GLU A 97 -12.98 -0.70 -5.51
CA GLU A 97 -12.38 -1.61 -4.53
C GLU A 97 -11.85 -0.82 -3.33
N LYS A 98 -12.46 -1.05 -2.16
CA LYS A 98 -12.12 -0.32 -0.94
C LYS A 98 -11.16 -1.12 -0.08
N LEU A 99 -10.11 -0.45 0.37
CA LEU A 99 -9.11 -0.96 1.28
C LEU A 99 -9.07 -0.06 2.52
N GLU A 100 -9.23 -0.65 3.70
CA GLU A 100 -9.04 0.05 4.97
C GLU A 100 -7.63 -0.19 5.49
N GLY A 101 -6.97 0.88 5.92
CA GLY A 101 -5.68 0.86 6.58
C GLY A 101 -5.71 1.61 7.90
N SER A 102 -4.77 1.27 8.78
CA SER A 102 -4.52 1.96 10.05
C SER A 102 -3.12 2.55 10.06
N ILE A 103 -2.99 3.80 10.47
CA ILE A 103 -1.74 4.55 10.56
C ILE A 103 -1.31 4.60 12.02
N GLN A 104 -0.09 4.16 12.27
CA GLN A 104 0.58 4.22 13.56
C GLN A 104 1.75 5.22 13.49
N ASP A 105 1.80 6.11 14.47
CA ASP A 105 2.89 7.10 14.68
C ASP A 105 3.22 7.94 13.44
N ASP A 106 2.24 8.11 12.54
CA ASP A 106 2.39 8.75 11.23
C ASP A 106 3.53 8.16 10.37
N ALA A 107 3.93 6.92 10.66
CA ALA A 107 5.11 6.27 10.13
C ALA A 107 4.84 4.89 9.53
N ILE A 108 3.87 4.14 10.06
CA ILE A 108 3.54 2.78 9.60
C ILE A 108 2.06 2.73 9.21
N LEU A 109 1.77 2.34 7.97
CA LEU A 109 0.44 2.04 7.46
C LEU A 109 0.26 0.53 7.40
N THR A 110 -0.76 0.03 8.08
CA THR A 110 -1.11 -1.41 8.10
C THR A 110 -2.46 -1.61 7.44
N CYS A 111 -2.52 -2.49 6.45
CA CYS A 111 -3.75 -2.93 5.82
C CYS A 111 -3.99 -4.40 6.21
N ASP A 112 -4.94 -4.67 7.11
CA ASP A 112 -5.14 -6.01 7.70
C ASP A 112 -5.70 -7.05 6.73
N ASP A 113 -6.46 -6.61 5.74
CA ASP A 113 -7.04 -7.46 4.69
C ASP A 113 -6.85 -6.82 3.32
N PHE A 114 -5.65 -7.02 2.76
CA PHE A 114 -5.30 -6.46 1.46
C PHE A 114 -6.13 -7.13 0.36
N MET A 115 -7.13 -6.39 -0.14
CA MET A 115 -8.04 -6.79 -1.21
C MET A 115 -8.83 -8.09 -0.93
N GLY A 116 -9.20 -8.34 0.33
CA GLY A 116 -10.00 -9.52 0.70
C GLY A 116 -9.23 -10.84 0.68
N MET A 117 -7.90 -10.79 0.60
CA MET A 117 -7.04 -11.98 0.51
C MET A 117 -6.61 -12.52 1.88
N GLY A 118 -7.01 -11.88 2.98
CA GLY A 118 -6.52 -12.19 4.33
C GLY A 118 -5.01 -11.95 4.49
N LEU A 119 -4.45 -11.09 3.64
CA LEU A 119 -3.04 -10.71 3.67
C LEU A 119 -2.91 -9.39 4.41
N LYS A 120 -2.14 -9.37 5.49
CA LYS A 120 -1.80 -8.13 6.20
C LYS A 120 -0.57 -7.50 5.56
N VAL A 121 -0.65 -6.25 5.11
CA VAL A 121 0.46 -5.56 4.44
C VAL A 121 0.88 -4.32 5.23
N TYR A 122 2.17 -4.11 5.37
CA TYR A 122 2.77 -2.99 6.09
C TYR A 122 3.53 -2.09 5.12
N PHE A 123 3.29 -0.79 5.21
CA PHE A 123 4.05 0.24 4.50
C PHE A 123 4.69 1.20 5.50
N VAL A 124 5.91 1.63 5.20
CA VAL A 124 6.64 2.64 5.97
C VAL A 124 6.72 3.94 5.19
N LYS A 125 6.40 5.05 5.84
CA LYS A 125 6.51 6.38 5.25
C LYS A 125 7.97 6.72 4.94
N GLU A 126 8.23 7.26 3.75
CA GLU A 126 9.57 7.66 3.35
C GLU A 126 10.13 8.72 4.31
N GLY A 127 11.34 8.47 4.81
CA GLY A 127 12.01 9.33 5.80
C GLY A 127 11.63 9.05 7.26
N ALA A 128 10.70 8.13 7.54
CA ALA A 128 10.38 7.74 8.91
C ALA A 128 11.49 6.88 9.53
N ASN A 129 11.70 7.04 10.84
CA ASN A 129 12.64 6.24 11.61
C ASN A 129 11.92 5.06 12.27
N VAL A 130 11.83 3.95 11.53
CA VAL A 130 11.16 2.71 11.97
C VAL A 130 12.18 1.58 12.08
N ASP A 131 12.08 0.76 13.13
CA ASP A 131 12.87 -0.47 13.24
C ASP A 131 12.40 -1.49 12.20
N MET A 132 13.12 -1.58 11.08
CA MET A 132 12.80 -2.50 9.97
C MET A 132 13.01 -3.98 10.34
N SER A 133 13.64 -4.29 11.47
CA SER A 133 13.83 -5.69 11.89
C SER A 133 12.53 -6.41 12.19
N GLN A 134 11.46 -5.66 12.52
CA GLN A 134 10.12 -6.20 12.74
C GLN A 134 9.48 -6.80 11.49
N PHE A 135 9.93 -6.40 10.28
CA PHE A 135 9.40 -6.89 9.01
C PHE A 135 10.27 -7.95 8.35
N LYS A 136 11.22 -8.54 9.09
CA LYS A 136 12.08 -9.61 8.54
C LYS A 136 11.31 -10.89 8.32
N THR A 137 11.67 -11.59 7.25
CA THR A 137 11.06 -12.86 6.89
C THR A 137 11.21 -13.89 8.01
N THR A 138 10.10 -14.50 8.42
CA THR A 138 10.11 -15.58 9.40
C THR A 138 10.30 -16.92 8.68
N THR A 139 11.29 -17.70 9.11
CA THR A 139 11.52 -19.07 8.59
C THR A 139 11.08 -20.07 9.66
N PHE A 140 10.29 -21.07 9.28
CA PHE A 140 10.06 -22.24 10.13
C PHE A 140 11.24 -23.19 9.90
N GLU A 141 12.03 -23.43 10.95
CA GLU A 141 12.98 -24.54 10.97
C GLU A 141 12.26 -25.90 11.04
#